data_AF-A0A358M7F2-F1
#
_entry.id   AF-A0A358M7F2-F1
#
_cell.length_a   1.000
_cell.length_b   1.000
_cell.length_c   1.000
_cell.angle_alpha   90.00
_cell.angle_beta   90.00
_cell.angle_gamma   90.00
#
_symmetry.space_group_name_H-M   'P 1'
#
loop_
_entity.id
_entity.type
_entity.pdbx_description
1 polymer ?
#
loop_
_entity_poly.entity_id
_entity_poly.type
_entity_poly.pdbx_seq_one_letter_code
_entity_poly.pdbx_strand_id
1 'polypeptide(L)' 'MENALEITSLKKTYQDFTLDRINLTLPSGSILGLIGENGAGK' A
#
# COMPACT_ATOMS: atom_id res chain seq x y z
N MET A 1 0.47 -20.27 5.41
CA MET A 1 -0.51 -19.46 4.65
C MET A 1 0.29 -18.67 3.64
N GLU A 2 -0.07 -18.73 2.36
CA GLU A 2 0.62 -18.00 1.29
C GLU A 2 0.00 -16.61 1.14
N ASN A 3 0.85 -15.58 0.99
CA ASN A 3 0.42 -14.22 0.74
C ASN A 3 0.29 -13.99 -0.78
N ALA A 4 -0.80 -13.36 -1.22
CA ALA A 4 -0.98 -12.96 -2.62
C ALA A 4 -0.20 -11.70 -2.97
N LEU A 5 0.07 -10.84 -1.98
CA LEU A 5 0.88 -9.64 -2.14
C LEU A 5 1.64 -9.36 -0.84
N GLU A 6 2.93 -9.04 -0.99
CA GLU A 6 3.75 -8.43 0.06
C GLU A 6 4.43 -7.19 -0.49
N ILE A 7 4.22 -6.07 0.18
CA ILE A 7 4.90 -4.80 -0.06
C ILE A 7 5.71 -4.51 1.19
N THR A 8 7.01 -4.32 1.03
CA THR A 8 7.93 -3.99 2.11
C THR A 8 8.63 -2.66 1.85
N SER A 9 8.51 -1.74 2.80
CA SER A 9 9.15 -0.41 2.78
C SER A 9 9.03 0.35 1.45
N LEU A 10 7.87 0.26 0.79
CA LEU A 10 7.65 0.97 -0.46
C LEU A 10 7.71 2.47 -0.21
N LYS A 11 8.58 3.13 -0.97
CA LYS A 11 8.71 4.58 -0.99
C LYS A 11 8.52 5.08 -2.40
N LYS A 12 7.65 6.07 -2.56
CA LYS A 12 7.48 6.79 -3.82
C LYS A 12 7.34 8.27 -3.55
N THR A 13 8.29 9.03 -4.08
CA THR A 13 8.29 10.49 -4.01
C THR A 13 7.85 11.06 -5.35
N TYR A 14 6.88 11.96 -5.26
CA TYR A 14 6.46 12.91 -6.27
C TYR A 14 6.92 14.31 -5.81
N GLN A 15 6.74 15.33 -6.64
CA GLN A 15 7.23 16.67 -6.34
C GLN A 15 6.78 17.19 -4.95
N ASP A 16 5.48 17.10 -4.66
CA ASP A 16 4.89 17.66 -3.43
C ASP A 16 4.30 16.59 -2.49
N PHE A 17 4.53 15.31 -2.78
CA PHE A 17 3.91 14.20 -2.05
C PHE A 17 4.86 13.00 -1.98
N THR A 18 4.90 12.33 -0.84
CA THR A 18 5.68 11.10 -0.67
C THR A 18 4.87 10.04 0.06
N LEU A 19 4.74 8.88 -0.58
CA LEU A 19 4.48 7.63 0.12
C LEU A 19 5.78 7.20 0.77
N ASP A 20 5.85 7.17 2.09
CA ASP A 20 7.05 6.76 2.83
C ASP A 20 6.78 5.47 3.59
N ARG A 21 7.63 4.46 3.35
CA ARG A 21 7.65 3.19 4.10
C ARG A 21 6.29 2.50 4.22
N ILE A 22 5.59 2.36 3.10
CA ILE A 22 4.35 1.57 3.06
C ILE A 22 4.71 0.09 3.18
N ASN A 23 4.09 -0.58 4.15
CA ASN A 23 4.14 -2.01 4.33
C ASN A 23 2.71 -2.57 4.22
N LEU A 24 2.51 -3.56 3.36
CA LEU A 24 1.20 -4.17 3.14
C LEU A 24 1.38 -5.66 2.90
N THR A 25 0.60 -6.47 3.61
CA THR A 25 0.53 -7.91 3.38
C THR A 25 -0.92 -8.27 3.09
N LEU A 26 -1.15 -8.95 1.97
CA LEU A 26 -2.46 -9.44 1.57
C LEU A 26 -2.45 -10.98 1.53
N PRO A 27 -3.12 -11.66 2.47
CA PRO A 27 -3.25 -13.12 2.42
C PRO A 27 -4.03 -13.57 1.18
N SER A 28 -3.63 -14.69 0.58
CA SER A 28 -4.35 -15.29 -0.55
C SER A 28 -5.81 -15.59 -0.21
N GLY A 29 -6.72 -15.25 -1.13
CA GLY A 29 -8.17 -15.40 -0.94
C GLY A 29 -8.86 -14.23 -0.23
N SER A 30 -8.14 -13.16 0.10
CA SER A 30 -8.69 -11.95 0.73
C SER A 30 -9.06 -10.87 -0.28
N ILE A 31 -10.02 -10.02 0.07
CA ILE A 31 -10.35 -8.80 -0.67
C ILE A 31 -9.89 -7.60 0.17
N LEU A 32 -9.13 -6.68 -0.44
CA LEU A 32 -8.66 -5.46 0.19
C LEU A 32 -9.27 -4.24 -0.49
N GLY A 33 -9.83 -3.33 0.31
CA GLY A 33 -10.23 -1.99 -0.12
C GLY A 33 -9.38 -0.93 0.56
N LEU A 34 -8.84 0.02 -0.21
CA LEU A 34 -8.11 1.18 0.32
C LEU A 34 -9.06 2.38 0.41
N ILE A 35 -9.24 2.94 1.61
CA ILE A 35 -10.18 4.05 1.88
C ILE A 35 -9.43 5.25 2.47
N GLY A 36 -9.84 6.46 2.08
CA GLY A 36 -9.27 7.73 2.55
C GLY A 36 -9.52 8.88 1.58
N GLU A 37 -9.13 10.08 1.95
CA GLU A 37 -9.37 11.31 1.19
C GLU A 37 -8.61 11.37 -0.16
N ASN A 38 -9.03 12.28 -1.04
CA ASN A 38 -8.35 12.53 -2.30
C ASN A 38 -6.92 13.04 -2.03
N GLY A 39 -5.94 12.45 -2.71
CA GLY A 39 -4.52 12.79 -2.52
C GLY A 39 -3.80 11.99 -1.43
N ALA A 40 -4.48 11.12 -0.68
CA ALA A 40 -3.85 10.32 0.38
C ALA A 40 -2.84 9.24 -0.11
N GLY A 41 -2.75 9.01 -1.42
CA GLY A 41 -1.84 8.03 -2.02
C GLY A 41 -2.25 6.56 -1.80
N LYS A 42 -3.56 6.34 -1.77
CA LYS A 42 -4.19 5.02 -1.85
C LYS A 42 -4.01 4.41 -3.23
#